data_AF-A0A6V8CRY8-F1
#
_entry.id   AF-A0A6V8CRY8-F1
#
_cell.length_a   1.000
_cell.length_b   1.000
_cell.length_c   1.000
_cell.angle_alpha   90.00
_cell.angle_beta   90.00
_cell.angle_gamma   90.00
#
_symmetry.space_group_name_H-M   'P 1'
#
loop_
_entity.id
_entity.type
_entity.pdbx_description
1 polymer ?
#
loop_
_entity_poly.entity_id
_entity_poly.type
_entity_poly.pdbx_seq_one_letter_code
_entity_poly.pdbx_strand_id
1 'polypeptide(L)'
;PMDFDAEGNAPAVLTYSPGMEETTGTCNVELSPYVYFVPEAGSGLSTLLLILPVFSAAIAMFLMRGAWKRLRDEEGRENEANEARSLYIGFTGKVTIKGMAVISIIATTVMFGRFNLADMSSIENTEQLVIYLYCLYAFLFSILLTGMFEGFMFTYAILKNDILGIDEKLRKAFSAAIFAGIGGISLLLATEMMEGLIPGGGLVGGVIIGAPLVVLRKPIFVAINNFSSMLMPEAFTKTELSYIEAYEIAMEDRIITDEERKFLKLQAKTLGLDDERVKYIESWYDENLEEEE
;
A
#
# COMPACT_ATOMS: atom_id res chain seq x y z
N PRO A 1 -37.65 23.79 22.91
CA PRO A 1 -36.64 24.71 23.50
C PRO A 1 -35.90 23.92 24.58
N MET A 2 -34.57 23.81 24.50
CA MET A 2 -33.78 23.09 25.52
C MET A 2 -33.83 23.89 26.83
N ASP A 3 -34.07 23.18 27.95
CA ASP A 3 -34.09 23.75 29.29
C ASP A 3 -32.69 23.58 29.88
N PHE A 4 -31.97 24.70 30.03
CA PHE A 4 -30.60 24.71 30.50
C PHE A 4 -30.58 24.99 32.00
N ASP A 5 -29.77 24.24 32.74
CA ASP A 5 -29.56 24.46 34.17
C ASP A 5 -28.76 25.74 34.46
N ALA A 6 -28.56 26.04 35.74
CA ALA A 6 -27.83 27.23 36.19
C ALA A 6 -26.35 27.27 35.75
N GLU A 7 -25.81 26.14 35.30
CA GLU A 7 -24.45 25.96 34.79
C GLU A 7 -24.42 25.96 33.25
N GLY A 8 -25.58 26.18 32.61
CA GLY A 8 -25.73 26.24 31.17
C GLY A 8 -25.76 24.87 30.49
N ASN A 9 -26.07 23.78 31.21
CA ASN A 9 -26.16 22.43 30.64
C ASN A 9 -27.62 22.00 30.44
N ALA A 10 -27.92 21.34 29.32
CA ALA A 10 -29.22 20.72 29.06
C ALA A 10 -29.00 19.24 28.67
N PRO A 11 -29.76 18.29 29.25
CA PRO A 11 -29.74 16.91 28.79
C PRO A 11 -30.28 16.83 27.36
N ALA A 12 -29.52 16.21 26.47
CA ALA A 12 -29.87 16.00 25.08
C ALA A 12 -29.83 14.52 24.75
N VAL A 13 -30.88 14.04 24.09
CA VAL A 13 -30.92 12.68 23.55
C VAL A 13 -30.43 12.76 22.11
N LEU A 14 -29.31 12.11 21.83
CA LEU A 14 -28.71 12.06 20.50
C LEU A 14 -29.17 10.78 19.81
N THR A 15 -29.96 10.94 18.76
CA THR A 15 -30.36 9.83 17.88
C THR A 15 -29.51 9.88 16.60
N TYR A 16 -28.57 8.95 16.45
CA TYR A 16 -27.60 8.94 15.34
C TYR A 16 -28.24 8.61 13.98
N SER A 17 -29.28 7.78 13.98
CA SER A 17 -30.03 7.34 12.80
C SER A 17 -31.38 6.78 13.24
N PRO A 18 -32.45 6.85 12.42
CA PRO A 18 -33.74 6.25 12.76
C PRO A 18 -33.60 4.77 13.12
N GLY A 19 -33.90 4.40 14.37
CA GLY A 19 -33.89 3.01 14.85
C GLY A 19 -32.63 2.57 15.62
N MET A 20 -31.66 3.46 15.85
CA MET A 20 -30.51 3.18 16.73
C MET A 20 -30.83 3.52 18.19
N GLU A 21 -30.15 2.86 19.14
CA GLU A 21 -30.25 3.21 20.56
C GLU A 21 -29.88 4.67 20.80
N GLU A 22 -30.70 5.32 21.61
CA GLU A 22 -30.55 6.72 21.99
C GLU A 22 -29.38 6.88 22.97
N THR A 23 -28.40 7.71 22.62
CA THR A 23 -27.29 8.03 23.53
C THR A 23 -27.56 9.37 24.20
N THR A 24 -27.50 9.39 25.53
CA THR A 24 -27.70 10.59 26.34
C THR A 24 -26.41 11.40 26.43
N GLY A 25 -26.44 12.66 26.00
CA GLY A 25 -25.36 13.64 26.18
C GLY A 25 -25.85 14.90 26.89
N THR A 26 -24.93 15.81 27.20
CA THR A 26 -25.22 17.13 27.78
C THR A 26 -24.79 18.22 26.80
N CYS A 27 -25.72 19.09 26.40
CA CYS A 27 -25.43 20.27 25.58
C CYS A 27 -25.16 21.47 26.49
N ASN A 28 -24.07 22.21 26.26
CA ASN A 28 -23.79 23.46 26.98
C ASN A 28 -24.11 24.69 26.10
N VAL A 29 -24.56 25.79 26.70
CA VAL A 29 -24.92 27.04 26.00
C VAL A 29 -23.72 27.67 25.27
N GLU A 30 -22.49 27.53 25.80
CA GLU A 30 -21.27 28.10 25.21
C GLU A 30 -20.42 27.07 24.45
N LEU A 31 -20.55 25.78 24.79
CA LEU A 31 -19.86 24.68 24.13
C LEU A 31 -20.87 23.70 23.53
N SER A 32 -20.94 23.64 22.20
CA SER A 32 -21.43 22.42 21.55
C SER A 32 -20.49 21.28 21.93
N PRO A 33 -20.97 20.12 22.39
CA PRO A 33 -20.09 18.98 22.57
C PRO A 33 -19.40 18.73 21.23
N TYR A 34 -18.06 18.81 21.24
CA TYR A 34 -17.22 18.45 20.11
C TYR A 34 -17.34 16.93 19.91
N VAL A 35 -18.48 16.46 19.40
CA VAL A 35 -18.64 15.08 18.94
C VAL A 35 -18.09 15.03 17.53
N TYR A 36 -16.79 15.32 17.39
CA TYR A 36 -16.11 14.96 16.17
C TYR A 36 -16.11 13.44 16.12
N PHE A 37 -16.60 12.94 15.00
CA PHE A 37 -16.51 11.56 14.55
C PHE A 37 -15.07 11.06 14.77
N VAL A 38 -14.83 10.40 15.89
CA VAL A 38 -13.70 9.48 16.04
C VAL A 38 -14.38 8.14 16.16
N PRO A 39 -14.31 7.26 15.14
CA PRO A 39 -14.88 5.94 15.26
C PRO A 39 -14.34 5.37 16.56
N GLU A 40 -15.24 4.98 17.45
CA GLU A 40 -14.90 4.50 18.76
C GLU A 40 -13.83 3.41 18.58
N ALA A 41 -12.58 3.72 18.91
CA ALA A 41 -11.51 2.75 19.05
C ALA A 41 -11.76 1.94 20.36
N GLY A 42 -12.99 1.52 20.56
CA GLY A 42 -13.51 0.76 21.70
C GLY A 42 -14.04 -0.60 21.29
N SER A 43 -14.35 -0.82 20.00
CA SER A 43 -14.57 -2.17 19.51
C SER A 43 -13.23 -2.92 19.50
N GLY A 44 -13.14 -4.09 20.14
CA GLY A 44 -11.89 -4.87 20.16
C GLY A 44 -11.31 -5.13 18.77
N LEU A 45 -12.16 -5.10 17.73
CA LEU A 45 -11.78 -5.32 16.34
C LEU A 45 -11.01 -4.15 15.72
N SER A 46 -11.39 -2.89 15.99
CA SER A 46 -10.66 -1.71 15.48
C SER A 46 -9.25 -1.61 16.08
N THR A 47 -9.11 -1.91 17.37
CA THR A 47 -7.79 -1.95 18.03
C THR A 47 -6.95 -3.10 17.50
N LEU A 48 -7.57 -4.25 17.20
CA LEU A 48 -6.88 -5.38 16.58
C LEU A 48 -6.39 -5.03 15.17
N LEU A 49 -7.17 -4.31 14.37
CA LEU A 49 -6.76 -3.82 13.04
C LEU A 49 -5.57 -2.86 13.09
N LEU A 50 -5.43 -2.06 14.15
CA LEU A 50 -4.27 -1.16 14.33
C LEU A 50 -2.97 -1.93 14.63
N ILE A 51 -3.07 -3.06 15.33
CA ILE A 51 -1.91 -3.86 15.75
C ILE A 51 -1.54 -4.92 14.68
N LEU A 52 -2.52 -5.40 13.91
CA LEU A 52 -2.34 -6.46 12.90
C LEU A 52 -1.18 -6.22 11.92
N PRO A 53 -0.94 -5.00 11.39
CA PRO A 53 0.18 -4.73 10.50
C PRO A 53 1.55 -5.03 11.12
N VAL A 54 1.69 -4.90 12.44
CA VAL A 54 2.94 -5.19 13.16
C VAL A 54 3.22 -6.68 13.20
N PHE A 55 2.18 -7.48 13.45
CA PHE A 55 2.28 -8.95 13.40
C PHE A 55 2.59 -9.45 11.99
N SER A 56 1.91 -8.90 10.99
CA SER A 56 2.21 -9.21 9.58
C SER A 56 3.67 -8.89 9.23
N ALA A 57 4.16 -7.71 9.61
CA ALA A 57 5.55 -7.33 9.41
C ALA A 57 6.54 -8.23 10.16
N ALA A 58 6.20 -8.70 11.37
CA ALA A 58 7.02 -9.64 12.13
C ALA A 58 7.11 -11.00 11.45
N ILE A 59 5.98 -11.55 10.97
CA ILE A 59 5.97 -12.81 10.21
C ILE A 59 6.83 -12.67 8.95
N ALA A 60 6.63 -11.60 8.18
CA ALA A 60 7.42 -11.33 6.98
C ALA A 60 8.93 -11.18 7.29
N MET A 61 9.28 -10.52 8.40
CA MET A 61 10.66 -10.43 8.88
C MET A 61 11.26 -11.82 9.12
N PHE A 62 10.56 -12.73 9.80
CA PHE A 62 11.06 -14.08 10.04
C PHE A 62 11.22 -14.89 8.75
N LEU A 63 10.25 -14.80 7.82
CA LEU A 63 10.33 -15.47 6.52
C LEU A 63 11.51 -14.96 5.71
N MET A 64 11.72 -13.63 5.64
CA MET A 64 12.83 -13.03 4.92
C MET A 64 14.18 -13.35 5.56
N ARG A 65 14.25 -13.45 6.89
CA ARG A 65 15.45 -13.92 7.58
C ARG A 65 15.80 -15.36 7.18
N GLY A 66 14.80 -16.23 7.10
CA GLY A 66 14.97 -17.61 6.63
C GLY A 66 15.42 -17.67 5.16
N ALA A 67 14.78 -16.89 4.29
CA ALA A 67 15.13 -16.79 2.88
C ALA A 67 16.55 -16.28 2.67
N TRP A 68 16.95 -15.20 3.36
CA TRP A 68 18.30 -14.66 3.29
C TRP A 68 19.34 -15.69 3.70
N LYS A 69 19.12 -16.42 4.81
CA LYS A 69 20.06 -17.45 5.26
C LYS A 69 20.21 -18.56 4.21
N ARG A 70 19.10 -19.06 3.65
CA ARG A 70 19.11 -20.11 2.64
C ARG A 70 19.81 -19.67 1.34
N LEU A 71 19.46 -18.48 0.84
CA LEU A 71 19.99 -17.96 -0.43
C LEU A 71 21.49 -17.63 -0.35
N ARG A 72 21.96 -17.25 0.84
CA ARG A 72 23.39 -16.99 1.07
C ARG A 72 24.24 -18.25 1.08
N ASP A 73 23.65 -19.38 1.47
CA ASP A 73 24.36 -20.66 1.59
C ASP A 73 24.39 -21.42 0.23
N GLU A 74 23.65 -20.95 -0.79
CA GLU A 74 23.65 -21.51 -2.15
C GLU A 74 24.63 -20.74 -3.08
N GLU A 75 25.54 -21.46 -3.73
CA GLU A 75 26.49 -20.87 -4.70
C GLU A 75 25.76 -20.27 -5.90
N GLY A 76 26.17 -19.05 -6.31
CA GLY A 76 25.62 -18.35 -7.48
C GLY A 76 24.37 -17.50 -7.25
N ARG A 77 23.80 -17.47 -6.03
CA ARG A 77 22.58 -16.70 -5.70
C ARG A 77 22.84 -15.47 -4.82
N GLU A 78 24.04 -14.89 -4.89
CA GLU A 78 24.45 -13.76 -4.04
C GLU A 78 23.56 -12.52 -4.21
N ASN A 79 23.09 -12.24 -5.42
CA ASN A 79 22.18 -11.12 -5.69
C ASN A 79 20.82 -11.30 -5.00
N GLU A 80 20.23 -12.48 -5.12
CA GLU A 80 18.97 -12.82 -4.45
C GLU A 80 19.11 -12.81 -2.92
N ALA A 81 20.27 -13.25 -2.41
CA ALA A 81 20.57 -13.18 -0.98
C ALA A 81 20.66 -11.73 -0.49
N ASN A 82 21.25 -10.83 -1.28
CA ASN A 82 21.34 -9.40 -0.98
C ASN A 82 19.97 -8.71 -1.05
N GLU A 83 19.09 -9.13 -1.96
CA GLU A 83 17.71 -8.67 -2.04
C GLU A 83 16.89 -9.14 -0.83
N ALA A 84 16.96 -10.42 -0.48
CA ALA A 84 16.29 -10.95 0.72
C ALA A 84 16.78 -10.25 2.00
N ARG A 85 18.06 -9.86 2.05
CA ARG A 85 18.63 -9.07 3.15
C ARG A 85 18.06 -7.65 3.21
N SER A 86 17.89 -6.96 2.09
CA SER A 86 17.32 -5.61 2.08
C SER A 86 15.85 -5.63 2.51
N LEU A 87 15.07 -6.59 2.03
CA LEU A 87 13.70 -6.86 2.48
C LEU A 87 13.63 -7.18 3.98
N TYR A 88 14.52 -8.04 4.48
CA TYR A 88 14.62 -8.34 5.91
C TYR A 88 14.87 -7.08 6.76
N ILE A 89 15.81 -6.23 6.34
CA ILE A 89 16.09 -4.96 7.03
C ILE A 89 14.85 -4.05 7.00
N GLY A 90 14.14 -4.00 5.86
CA GLY A 90 12.89 -3.25 5.71
C GLY A 90 11.81 -3.69 6.69
N PHE A 91 11.51 -5.00 6.75
CA PHE A 91 10.53 -5.52 7.72
C PHE A 91 11.00 -5.37 9.18
N THR A 92 12.30 -5.49 9.43
CA THR A 92 12.88 -5.29 10.77
C THR A 92 12.68 -3.85 11.27
N GLY A 93 12.92 -2.86 10.42
CA GLY A 93 12.65 -1.46 10.74
C GLY A 93 11.16 -1.22 11.00
N LYS A 94 10.27 -1.77 10.17
CA LYS A 94 8.81 -1.65 10.37
C LYS A 94 8.35 -2.21 11.72
N VAL A 95 8.84 -3.38 12.12
CA VAL A 95 8.48 -3.99 13.41
C VAL A 95 9.02 -3.19 14.58
N THR A 96 10.25 -2.69 14.49
CA THR A 96 10.84 -1.88 15.56
C THR A 96 10.09 -0.56 15.74
N ILE A 97 9.85 0.16 14.64
CA ILE A 97 9.20 1.47 14.68
C ILE A 97 7.72 1.32 15.05
N LYS A 98 6.95 0.44 14.39
CA LYS A 98 5.54 0.20 14.75
C LYS A 98 5.35 -0.53 16.07
N GLY A 99 6.36 -1.23 16.57
CA GLY A 99 6.35 -1.79 17.92
C GLY A 99 6.14 -0.71 18.98
N MET A 100 6.69 0.49 18.77
CA MET A 100 6.43 1.64 19.63
C MET A 100 4.95 2.03 19.66
N ALA A 101 4.26 2.02 18.53
CA ALA A 101 2.81 2.27 18.47
C ALA A 101 2.02 1.23 19.28
N VAL A 102 2.39 -0.05 19.20
CA VAL A 102 1.74 -1.11 19.98
C VAL A 102 1.97 -0.92 21.48
N ILE A 103 3.20 -0.57 21.89
CA ILE A 103 3.52 -0.26 23.28
C ILE A 103 2.69 0.94 23.76
N SER A 104 2.56 2.00 22.96
CA SER A 104 1.73 3.16 23.28
C SER A 104 0.26 2.79 23.48
N ILE A 105 -0.30 1.95 22.59
CA ILE A 105 -1.68 1.45 22.70
C ILE A 105 -1.86 0.64 24.00
N ILE A 106 -0.93 -0.26 24.31
CA ILE A 106 -1.00 -1.07 25.54
C ILE A 106 -0.89 -0.17 26.77
N ALA A 107 0.07 0.75 26.81
CA ALA A 107 0.29 1.64 27.94
C ALA A 107 -0.94 2.51 28.23
N THR A 108 -1.51 3.12 27.21
CA THR A 108 -2.75 3.92 27.35
C THR A 108 -3.95 3.06 27.73
N THR A 109 -4.11 1.88 27.14
CA THR A 109 -5.20 0.97 27.52
C THR A 109 -5.08 0.49 28.98
N VAL A 110 -3.88 0.22 29.47
CA VAL A 110 -3.67 -0.20 30.87
C VAL A 110 -3.91 0.95 31.86
N MET A 111 -3.48 2.17 31.53
CA MET A 111 -3.59 3.32 32.44
C MET A 111 -4.99 3.96 32.42
N PHE A 112 -5.63 4.03 31.25
CA PHE A 112 -6.88 4.77 31.04
C PHE A 112 -8.06 3.87 30.65
N GLY A 113 -7.85 2.56 30.53
CA GLY A 113 -8.87 1.57 30.18
C GLY A 113 -9.21 1.51 28.69
N ARG A 114 -8.94 2.58 27.92
CA ARG A 114 -9.24 2.68 26.49
C ARG A 114 -8.15 3.47 25.75
N PHE A 115 -7.99 3.18 24.46
CA PHE A 115 -7.14 3.96 23.55
C PHE A 115 -8.04 4.79 22.63
N ASN A 116 -8.32 6.04 23.00
CA ASN A 116 -9.16 6.92 22.20
C ASN A 116 -8.67 8.38 22.26
N LEU A 117 -8.45 8.99 21.09
CA LEU A 117 -7.98 10.38 20.96
C LEU A 117 -8.94 11.41 21.61
N ALA A 118 -10.23 11.08 21.71
CA ALA A 118 -11.25 11.96 22.28
C ALA A 118 -11.19 12.06 23.82
N ASP A 119 -10.57 11.09 24.50
CA ASP A 119 -10.48 11.06 25.97
C ASP A 119 -9.46 12.08 26.52
N MET A 120 -8.76 12.82 25.66
CA MET A 120 -7.85 13.88 26.10
C MET A 120 -8.58 14.98 26.90
N SER A 121 -9.84 15.29 26.57
CA SER A 121 -10.62 16.33 27.24
C SER A 121 -11.23 15.89 28.57
N SER A 122 -11.26 14.58 28.86
CA SER A 122 -11.81 14.02 30.09
C SER A 122 -10.75 13.76 31.18
N ILE A 123 -9.46 13.93 30.86
CA ILE A 123 -8.36 13.75 31.82
C ILE A 123 -8.13 15.08 32.57
N GLU A 124 -8.63 15.16 33.80
CA GLU A 124 -8.48 16.34 34.67
C GLU A 124 -7.08 16.45 35.29
N ASN A 125 -6.36 15.33 35.46
CA ASN A 125 -5.04 15.31 36.09
C ASN A 125 -3.92 15.63 35.08
N THR A 126 -3.21 16.74 35.30
CA THR A 126 -2.13 17.23 34.44
C THR A 126 -1.01 16.22 34.22
N GLU A 127 -0.61 15.45 35.24
CA GLU A 127 0.48 14.45 35.09
C GLU A 127 0.05 13.28 34.19
N GLN A 128 -1.18 12.83 34.35
CA GLN A 128 -1.76 11.79 33.52
C GLN A 128 -1.96 12.27 32.07
N LEU A 129 -2.39 13.52 31.89
CA LEU A 129 -2.53 14.15 30.57
C LEU A 129 -1.19 14.21 29.83
N VAL A 130 -0.11 14.55 30.51
CA VAL A 130 1.25 14.57 29.93
C VAL A 130 1.67 13.18 29.46
N ILE A 131 1.47 12.15 30.29
CA ILE A 131 1.80 10.76 29.93
C ILE A 131 0.96 10.29 28.73
N TYR A 132 -0.33 10.63 28.72
CA TYR A 132 -1.24 10.32 27.63
C TYR A 132 -0.75 10.97 26.31
N LEU A 133 -0.39 12.25 26.35
CA LEU A 133 0.17 12.97 25.19
C LEU A 133 1.47 12.34 24.68
N TYR A 134 2.39 11.93 25.57
CA TYR A 134 3.60 11.24 25.13
C TYR A 134 3.30 9.92 24.42
N CYS A 135 2.36 9.13 24.94
CA CYS A 135 1.96 7.87 24.31
C CYS A 135 1.31 8.12 22.93
N LEU A 136 0.45 9.14 22.85
CA LEU A 136 -0.23 9.54 21.62
C LEU A 136 0.74 10.04 20.56
N TYR A 137 1.70 10.90 20.93
CA TYR A 137 2.74 11.33 20.01
C TYR A 137 3.65 10.18 19.59
N ALA A 138 4.05 9.30 20.51
CA ALA A 138 4.83 8.11 20.17
C ALA A 138 4.08 7.20 19.16
N PHE A 139 2.76 7.06 19.31
CA PHE A 139 1.92 6.36 18.34
C PHE A 139 1.90 7.06 16.96
N LEU A 140 1.64 8.38 16.92
CA LEU A 140 1.58 9.14 15.67
C LEU A 140 2.93 9.18 14.94
N PHE A 141 4.01 9.48 15.66
CA PHE A 141 5.36 9.49 15.10
C PHE A 141 5.79 8.11 14.60
N SER A 142 5.40 7.04 15.30
CA SER A 142 5.67 5.68 14.86
C SER A 142 5.04 5.39 13.48
N ILE A 143 3.79 5.81 13.25
CA ILE A 143 3.14 5.68 11.94
C ILE A 143 3.89 6.48 10.87
N LEU A 144 4.19 7.75 11.16
CA LEU A 144 4.86 8.66 10.23
C LEU A 144 6.27 8.17 9.85
N LEU A 145 7.08 7.83 10.87
CA LEU A 145 8.45 7.32 10.69
C LEU A 145 8.47 6.00 9.94
N THR A 146 7.45 5.15 10.13
CA THR A 146 7.34 3.91 9.36
C THR A 146 7.13 4.18 7.88
N GLY A 147 6.25 5.12 7.53
CA GLY A 147 6.03 5.52 6.13
C GLY A 147 7.28 6.12 5.50
N MET A 148 7.98 6.99 6.23
CA MET A 148 9.25 7.58 5.78
C MET A 148 10.33 6.50 5.57
N PHE A 149 10.49 5.58 6.53
CA PHE A 149 11.46 4.49 6.44
C PHE A 149 11.16 3.54 5.26
N GLU A 150 9.88 3.24 5.02
CA GLU A 150 9.45 2.44 3.87
C GLU A 150 9.79 3.12 2.54
N GLY A 151 9.56 4.43 2.44
CA GLY A 151 9.97 5.22 1.27
C GLY A 151 11.48 5.11 1.00
N PHE A 152 12.31 5.31 2.02
CA PHE A 152 13.77 5.20 1.86
C PHE A 152 14.23 3.79 1.49
N MET A 153 13.66 2.76 2.11
CA MET A 153 14.02 1.37 1.81
C MET A 153 13.56 0.95 0.42
N PHE A 154 12.41 1.43 -0.04
CA PHE A 154 11.92 1.17 -1.39
C PHE A 154 12.80 1.85 -2.44
N THR A 155 13.14 3.12 -2.24
CA THR A 155 14.09 3.84 -3.11
C THR A 155 15.46 3.18 -3.10
N TYR A 156 15.96 2.76 -1.94
CA TYR A 156 17.21 2.01 -1.84
C TYR A 156 17.15 0.67 -2.60
N ALA A 157 16.04 -0.06 -2.49
CA ALA A 157 15.85 -1.32 -3.20
C ALA A 157 15.77 -1.13 -4.71
N ILE A 158 15.12 -0.05 -5.18
CA ILE A 158 15.07 0.31 -6.62
C ILE A 158 16.45 0.74 -7.13
N LEU A 159 17.17 1.59 -6.39
CA LEU A 159 18.46 2.12 -6.86
C LEU A 159 19.57 1.07 -6.84
N LYS A 160 19.58 0.17 -5.85
CA LYS A 160 20.65 -0.81 -5.68
C LYS A 160 20.54 -1.99 -6.63
N ASN A 161 19.36 -2.19 -7.16
CA ASN A 161 18.99 -3.36 -7.90
C ASN A 161 18.53 -2.73 -9.22
N ASP A 162 19.39 -2.67 -10.23
CA ASP A 162 19.02 -2.27 -11.59
C ASP A 162 17.96 -3.25 -12.10
N ILE A 163 16.75 -2.97 -11.67
CA ILE A 163 15.57 -3.74 -11.88
C ILE A 163 14.85 -2.99 -12.98
N LEU A 164 15.29 -3.21 -14.20
CA LEU A 164 14.46 -2.90 -15.36
C LEU A 164 13.65 -4.15 -15.78
N GLY A 165 13.92 -5.31 -15.15
CA GLY A 165 13.15 -6.56 -15.36
C GLY A 165 11.99 -6.81 -14.40
N ILE A 166 11.83 -6.02 -13.33
CA ILE A 166 10.62 -6.10 -12.48
C ILE A 166 9.57 -5.11 -12.95
N ASP A 167 9.82 -4.18 -13.87
CA ASP A 167 8.75 -3.26 -14.31
C ASP A 167 7.55 -4.00 -14.90
N GLU A 168 7.75 -5.11 -15.62
CA GLU A 168 6.65 -5.97 -16.08
C GLU A 168 5.84 -6.58 -14.91
N LYS A 169 6.55 -7.09 -13.88
CA LYS A 169 5.94 -7.76 -12.72
C LYS A 169 5.35 -6.74 -11.73
N LEU A 170 5.98 -5.58 -11.58
CA LEU A 170 5.56 -4.44 -10.79
C LEU A 170 4.35 -3.80 -11.43
N ARG A 171 4.33 -3.61 -12.76
CA ARG A 171 3.16 -3.15 -13.52
C ARG A 171 1.98 -4.09 -13.34
N LYS A 172 2.20 -5.41 -13.43
CA LYS A 172 1.14 -6.40 -13.16
C LYS A 172 0.66 -6.34 -11.71
N ALA A 173 1.56 -6.22 -10.74
CA ALA A 173 1.21 -6.10 -9.33
C ALA A 173 0.49 -4.78 -9.00
N PHE A 174 0.96 -3.67 -9.56
CA PHE A 174 0.39 -2.33 -9.43
C PHE A 174 -0.99 -2.25 -10.07
N SER A 175 -1.14 -2.74 -11.29
CA SER A 175 -2.44 -2.79 -11.98
C SER A 175 -3.44 -3.70 -11.26
N ALA A 176 -2.97 -4.83 -10.72
CA ALA A 176 -3.79 -5.69 -9.87
C ALA A 176 -4.18 -5.03 -8.54
N ALA A 177 -3.26 -4.28 -7.92
CA ALA A 177 -3.53 -3.52 -6.70
C ALA A 177 -4.51 -2.38 -6.95
N ILE A 178 -4.40 -1.65 -8.07
CA ILE A 178 -5.37 -0.63 -8.48
C ILE A 178 -6.74 -1.26 -8.70
N PHE A 179 -6.82 -2.36 -9.44
CA PHE A 179 -8.07 -3.07 -9.68
C PHE A 179 -8.73 -3.52 -8.36
N ALA A 180 -7.96 -4.14 -7.46
CA ALA A 180 -8.46 -4.57 -6.16
C ALA A 180 -8.83 -3.39 -5.25
N GLY A 181 -8.06 -2.31 -5.27
CA GLY A 181 -8.30 -1.11 -4.46
C GLY A 181 -9.55 -0.36 -4.92
N ILE A 182 -9.63 0.02 -6.20
CA ILE A 182 -10.80 0.70 -6.76
C ILE A 182 -12.03 -0.21 -6.67
N GLY A 183 -11.88 -1.50 -7.00
CA GLY A 183 -12.96 -2.48 -6.88
C GLY A 183 -13.46 -2.64 -5.44
N GLY A 184 -12.54 -2.69 -4.46
CA GLY A 184 -12.89 -2.77 -3.04
C GLY A 184 -13.59 -1.51 -2.53
N ILE A 185 -13.06 -0.33 -2.86
CA ILE A 185 -13.66 0.96 -2.46
C ILE A 185 -15.06 1.11 -3.10
N SER A 186 -15.19 0.82 -4.39
CA SER A 186 -16.49 0.92 -5.08
C SER A 186 -17.51 -0.07 -4.52
N LEU A 187 -17.09 -1.28 -4.15
CA LEU A 187 -17.97 -2.25 -3.50
C LEU A 187 -18.41 -1.75 -2.12
N LEU A 188 -17.49 -1.24 -1.28
CA LEU A 188 -17.83 -0.68 0.03
C LEU A 188 -18.81 0.49 -0.10
N LEU A 189 -18.50 1.48 -0.94
CA LEU A 189 -19.37 2.64 -1.17
C LEU A 189 -20.77 2.21 -1.64
N ALA A 190 -20.86 1.29 -2.60
CA ALA A 190 -22.14 0.84 -3.10
C ALA A 190 -22.94 0.04 -2.06
N THR A 191 -22.28 -0.78 -1.24
CA THR A 191 -22.95 -1.49 -0.15
C THR A 191 -23.48 -0.53 0.91
N GLU A 192 -22.70 0.47 1.32
CA GLU A 192 -23.12 1.48 2.31
C GLU A 192 -24.22 2.39 1.78
N MET A 193 -24.08 2.88 0.54
CA MET A 193 -25.11 3.73 -0.09
C MET A 193 -26.44 2.99 -0.24
N MET A 194 -26.43 1.72 -0.63
CA MET A 194 -27.65 0.94 -0.78
C MET A 194 -28.28 0.56 0.55
N GLU A 195 -27.46 0.27 1.58
CA GLU A 195 -27.96 0.06 2.94
C GLU A 195 -28.62 1.32 3.51
N GLY A 196 -28.08 2.51 3.19
CA GLY A 196 -28.66 3.79 3.59
C GLY A 196 -29.98 4.14 2.89
N LEU A 197 -30.25 3.58 1.71
CA LEU A 197 -31.49 3.80 0.96
C LEU A 197 -32.57 2.77 1.29
N ILE A 198 -32.17 1.51 1.46
CA ILE A 198 -33.07 0.38 1.70
C ILE A 198 -32.47 -0.46 2.83
N PRO A 199 -33.19 -0.69 3.94
CA PRO A 199 -32.73 -1.59 5.00
C PRO A 199 -32.46 -3.00 4.45
N GLY A 200 -31.23 -3.51 4.62
CA GLY A 200 -30.78 -4.77 4.02
C GLY A 200 -30.38 -4.68 2.53
N GLY A 201 -30.35 -3.48 1.96
CA GLY A 201 -29.97 -3.19 0.58
C GLY A 201 -28.47 -3.39 0.29
N GLY A 202 -27.62 -3.53 1.31
CA GLY A 202 -26.18 -3.73 1.16
C GLY A 202 -25.82 -4.96 0.33
N LEU A 203 -26.56 -6.08 0.47
CA LEU A 203 -26.38 -7.27 -0.37
C LEU A 203 -26.68 -6.97 -1.85
N VAL A 204 -27.70 -6.16 -2.11
CA VAL A 204 -28.08 -5.75 -3.46
C VAL A 204 -27.02 -4.83 -4.05
N GLY A 205 -26.50 -3.88 -3.26
CA GLY A 205 -25.37 -3.02 -3.65
C GLY A 205 -24.11 -3.81 -4.00
N GLY A 206 -23.81 -4.85 -3.20
CA GLY A 206 -22.69 -5.77 -3.43
C GLY A 206 -22.82 -6.57 -4.73
N VAL A 207 -24.03 -7.04 -5.09
CA VAL A 207 -24.27 -7.76 -6.34
C VAL A 207 -24.24 -6.82 -7.55
N ILE A 208 -24.82 -5.62 -7.44
CA ILE A 208 -24.87 -4.62 -8.51
C ILE A 208 -23.47 -4.21 -8.96
N ILE A 209 -22.52 -4.04 -8.04
CA ILE A 209 -21.14 -3.65 -8.36
C ILE A 209 -20.23 -4.86 -8.52
N GLY A 210 -20.37 -5.89 -7.68
CA GLY A 210 -19.52 -7.07 -7.69
C GLY A 210 -19.66 -7.90 -8.96
N ALA A 211 -20.88 -8.11 -9.48
CA ALA A 211 -21.08 -8.93 -10.67
C ALA A 211 -20.44 -8.30 -11.93
N PRO A 212 -20.62 -6.99 -12.23
CA PRO A 212 -19.88 -6.33 -13.30
C PRO A 212 -18.37 -6.35 -13.12
N LEU A 213 -17.83 -6.17 -11.92
CA LEU A 213 -16.38 -6.22 -11.68
C LEU A 213 -15.77 -7.58 -12.06
N VAL A 214 -16.51 -8.68 -11.84
CA VAL A 214 -16.08 -10.03 -12.20
C VAL A 214 -16.17 -10.27 -13.71
N VAL A 215 -17.29 -9.86 -14.34
CA VAL A 215 -17.53 -10.07 -15.78
C VAL A 215 -16.61 -9.20 -16.62
N LEU A 216 -16.45 -7.92 -16.24
CA LEU A 216 -15.65 -6.92 -16.95
C LEU A 216 -14.19 -6.90 -16.50
N ARG A 217 -13.71 -7.91 -15.74
CA ARG A 217 -12.34 -7.93 -15.23
C ARG A 217 -11.30 -7.70 -16.33
N LYS A 218 -11.47 -8.38 -17.48
CA LYS A 218 -10.51 -8.34 -18.59
C LYS A 218 -10.40 -6.94 -19.21
N PRO A 219 -11.49 -6.29 -19.66
CA PRO A 219 -11.40 -4.95 -20.23
C PRO A 219 -10.94 -3.91 -19.21
N ILE A 220 -11.32 -4.02 -17.93
CA ILE A 220 -10.85 -3.11 -16.87
C ILE A 220 -9.33 -3.23 -16.69
N PHE A 221 -8.80 -4.45 -16.64
CA PHE A 221 -7.36 -4.68 -16.54
C PHE A 221 -6.58 -4.09 -17.73
N VAL A 222 -7.12 -4.19 -18.95
CA VAL A 222 -6.49 -3.61 -20.14
C VAL A 222 -6.45 -2.08 -20.04
N ALA A 223 -7.56 -1.45 -19.62
CA ALA A 223 -7.60 0.00 -19.42
C ALA A 223 -6.61 0.48 -18.35
N ILE A 224 -6.51 -0.24 -17.22
CA ILE A 224 -5.55 0.07 -16.15
C ILE A 224 -4.11 -0.12 -16.63
N ASN A 225 -3.81 -1.20 -17.37
CA ASN A 225 -2.48 -1.43 -17.91
C ASN A 225 -2.04 -0.32 -18.88
N ASN A 226 -2.94 0.15 -19.75
CA ASN A 226 -2.65 1.24 -20.69
C ASN A 226 -2.40 2.58 -19.97
N PHE A 227 -3.11 2.85 -18.88
CA PHE A 227 -2.81 4.00 -18.04
C PHE A 227 -1.49 3.83 -17.28
N SER A 228 -1.20 2.61 -16.82
CA SER A 228 0.05 2.29 -16.14
C SER A 228 1.27 2.43 -17.04
N SER A 229 1.18 2.10 -18.33
CA SER A 229 2.27 2.29 -19.30
C SER A 229 2.57 3.76 -19.59
N MET A 230 1.60 4.66 -19.37
CA MET A 230 1.83 6.11 -19.45
C MET A 230 2.62 6.64 -18.25
N LEU A 231 2.45 6.03 -17.07
CA LEU A 231 3.10 6.43 -15.81
C LEU A 231 4.46 5.75 -15.58
N MET A 232 4.63 4.53 -16.08
CA MET A 232 5.88 3.77 -16.08
C MET A 232 6.17 3.35 -17.53
N PRO A 233 6.94 4.16 -18.29
CA PRO A 233 7.34 3.86 -19.66
C PRO A 233 8.06 2.51 -19.74
N GLU A 234 8.03 1.87 -20.91
CA GLU A 234 8.68 0.57 -21.10
C GLU A 234 10.17 0.66 -20.78
N ALA A 235 10.58 -0.04 -19.72
CA ALA A 235 11.96 -0.13 -19.32
C ALA A 235 12.47 -1.51 -19.74
N PHE A 236 13.34 -1.54 -20.75
CA PHE A 236 14.02 -2.76 -21.16
C PHE A 236 14.87 -3.28 -20.02
N THR A 237 14.82 -4.59 -19.76
CA THR A 237 15.69 -5.20 -18.75
C THR A 237 17.16 -4.91 -19.07
N LYS A 238 18.07 -4.99 -18.09
CA LYS A 238 19.51 -4.81 -18.36
C LYS A 238 20.04 -5.70 -19.49
N THR A 239 19.58 -6.94 -19.56
CA THR A 239 19.96 -7.88 -20.62
C THR A 239 19.38 -7.47 -21.98
N GLU A 240 18.17 -6.90 -21.98
CA GLU A 240 17.55 -6.37 -23.20
C GLU A 240 18.23 -5.07 -23.64
N LEU A 241 18.60 -4.17 -22.72
CA LEU A 241 19.41 -2.99 -23.02
C LEU A 241 20.78 -3.36 -23.58
N SER A 242 21.48 -4.33 -22.99
CA SER A 242 22.75 -4.82 -23.55
C SER A 242 22.58 -5.47 -24.92
N TYR A 243 21.42 -6.07 -25.21
CA TYR A 243 21.10 -6.55 -26.56
C TYR A 243 20.79 -5.39 -27.52
N ILE A 244 20.05 -4.38 -27.07
CA ILE A 244 19.74 -3.16 -27.84
C ILE A 244 21.03 -2.44 -28.21
N GLU A 245 21.95 -2.25 -27.27
CA GLU A 245 23.28 -1.65 -27.54
C GLU A 245 24.05 -2.46 -28.60
N ALA A 246 24.00 -3.80 -28.51
CA ALA A 246 24.65 -4.66 -29.51
C ALA A 246 23.96 -4.58 -30.88
N TYR A 247 22.63 -4.43 -30.91
CA TYR A 247 21.83 -4.27 -32.11
C TYR A 247 22.05 -2.89 -32.76
N GLU A 248 22.11 -1.82 -31.97
CA GLU A 248 22.47 -0.46 -32.38
C GLU A 248 23.85 -0.43 -33.05
N ILE A 249 24.87 -1.05 -32.45
CA ILE A 249 26.21 -1.15 -33.04
C ILE A 249 26.16 -1.92 -34.38
N ALA A 250 25.38 -2.99 -34.46
CA ALA A 250 25.22 -3.77 -35.69
C ALA A 250 24.38 -3.03 -36.76
N MET A 251 23.61 -2.01 -36.36
CA MET A 251 22.75 -1.20 -37.20
C MET A 251 23.34 0.17 -37.55
N GLU A 252 24.59 0.45 -37.17
CA GLU A 252 25.30 1.72 -37.45
C GLU A 252 25.25 2.07 -38.95
N ASP A 253 25.49 1.07 -39.81
CA ASP A 253 25.46 1.22 -41.27
C ASP A 253 24.07 0.96 -41.90
N ARG A 254 23.02 0.82 -41.09
CA ARG A 254 21.62 0.48 -41.46
C ARG A 254 21.46 -0.82 -42.27
N ILE A 255 22.47 -1.69 -42.30
CA ILE A 255 22.45 -2.97 -43.00
C ILE A 255 23.06 -4.03 -42.10
N ILE A 256 22.26 -5.01 -41.68
CA ILE A 256 22.74 -6.16 -40.92
C ILE A 256 23.29 -7.22 -41.88
N THR A 257 24.58 -7.48 -41.81
CA THR A 257 25.26 -8.55 -42.54
C THR A 257 24.99 -9.93 -41.93
N ASP A 258 25.27 -11.00 -42.70
CA ASP A 258 25.12 -12.37 -42.23
C ASP A 258 25.98 -12.69 -40.99
N GLU A 259 27.14 -12.04 -40.86
CA GLU A 259 28.04 -12.21 -39.71
C GLU A 259 27.52 -11.46 -38.48
N GLU A 260 27.01 -10.24 -38.63
CA GLU A 260 26.36 -9.50 -37.55
C GLU A 260 25.09 -10.22 -37.06
N ARG A 261 24.29 -10.80 -37.96
CA ARG A 261 23.12 -11.59 -37.55
C ARG A 261 23.51 -12.85 -36.78
N LYS A 262 24.64 -13.49 -37.11
CA LYS A 262 25.17 -14.62 -36.31
C LYS A 262 25.66 -14.14 -34.95
N PHE A 263 26.32 -13.00 -34.89
CA PHE A 263 26.79 -12.39 -33.65
C PHE A 263 25.64 -12.01 -32.72
N LEU A 264 24.59 -11.35 -33.24
CA LEU A 264 23.38 -11.00 -32.50
C LEU A 264 22.66 -12.24 -31.97
N LYS A 265 22.51 -13.30 -32.77
CA LYS A 265 21.95 -14.57 -32.30
C LYS A 265 22.78 -15.21 -31.17
N LEU A 266 24.11 -15.09 -31.22
CA LEU A 266 24.98 -15.57 -30.17
C LEU A 266 24.82 -14.74 -28.89
N GLN A 267 24.74 -13.42 -29.01
CA GLN A 267 24.46 -12.48 -27.91
C GLN A 267 23.11 -12.77 -27.26
N ALA A 268 22.04 -12.86 -28.03
CA ALA A 268 20.69 -13.21 -27.54
C ALA A 268 20.70 -14.53 -26.77
N LYS A 269 21.34 -15.56 -27.33
CA LYS A 269 21.47 -16.87 -26.67
C LYS A 269 22.30 -16.81 -25.39
N THR A 270 23.35 -15.99 -25.35
CA THR A 270 24.21 -15.79 -24.18
C THR A 270 23.49 -15.03 -23.08
N LEU A 271 22.66 -14.06 -23.46
CA LEU A 271 21.81 -13.26 -22.57
C LEU A 271 20.52 -13.99 -22.15
N GLY A 272 20.23 -15.16 -22.73
CA GLY A 272 19.05 -15.97 -22.41
C GLY A 272 17.74 -15.40 -22.95
N LEU A 273 17.80 -14.56 -23.99
CA LEU A 273 16.62 -13.98 -24.65
C LEU A 273 15.98 -15.00 -25.59
N ASP A 274 14.66 -15.02 -25.62
CA ASP A 274 13.89 -15.84 -26.57
C ASP A 274 13.74 -15.14 -27.94
N ASP A 275 13.52 -15.93 -29.00
CA ASP A 275 13.45 -15.42 -30.38
C ASP A 275 12.25 -14.48 -30.64
N GLU A 276 11.13 -14.64 -29.93
CA GLU A 276 9.96 -13.75 -29.99
C GLU A 276 10.28 -12.41 -29.31
N ARG A 277 10.96 -12.44 -28.16
CA ARG A 277 11.39 -11.22 -27.45
C ARG A 277 12.47 -10.46 -28.22
N VAL A 278 13.41 -11.16 -28.83
CA VAL A 278 14.43 -10.55 -29.71
C VAL A 278 13.77 -9.79 -30.86
N LYS A 279 12.81 -10.41 -31.55
CA LYS A 279 12.08 -9.74 -32.64
C LYS A 279 11.33 -8.50 -32.17
N TYR A 280 10.68 -8.58 -31.01
CA TYR A 280 10.02 -7.42 -30.42
C TYR A 280 10.99 -6.25 -30.20
N ILE A 281 12.17 -6.54 -29.65
CA ILE A 281 13.20 -5.53 -29.36
C ILE A 281 13.72 -4.91 -30.67
N GLU A 282 14.03 -5.74 -31.68
CA GLU A 282 14.50 -5.27 -33.00
C GLU A 282 13.43 -4.39 -33.66
N SER A 283 12.16 -4.81 -33.67
CA SER A 283 11.05 -4.01 -34.23
C SER A 283 10.82 -2.72 -33.47
N TRP A 284 10.90 -2.73 -32.14
CA TRP A 284 10.78 -1.51 -31.35
C TRP A 284 11.90 -0.53 -31.67
N TYR A 285 13.15 -0.99 -31.79
CA TYR A 285 14.28 -0.14 -32.11
C TYR A 285 14.15 0.46 -33.52
N ASP A 286 13.74 -0.35 -34.49
CA ASP A 286 13.50 0.08 -35.87
C ASP A 286 12.35 1.11 -35.96
N GLU A 287 11.28 0.97 -35.15
CA GLU A 287 10.16 1.91 -35.09
C GLU A 287 10.55 3.25 -34.44
N ASN A 288 11.38 3.23 -33.39
CA ASN A 288 11.81 4.46 -32.68
C ASN A 288 12.94 5.19 -33.41
N LEU A 289 13.69 4.51 -34.27
CA LEU A 289 14.64 5.13 -35.21
C LEU A 289 13.97 6.11 -36.19
N GLU A 290 12.69 5.93 -36.48
CA GLU A 290 11.93 6.81 -37.39
C GLU A 290 11.35 8.06 -36.69
N GLU A 291 11.32 8.11 -35.35
CA GLU A 291 10.76 9.22 -34.57
C GLU A 291 11.78 10.28 -34.11
N GLU A 292 13.09 10.05 -34.29
CA GLU A 292 14.15 11.01 -33.94
C GLU A 292 14.46 12.08 -35.03
N GLU A 293 13.63 12.18 -36.09
CA GLU A 293 13.63 13.28 -37.08
C GLU A 293 12.43 14.24 -36.92
#